data_AF-A0A485JCF9-F1
#
_entry.id   AF-A0A485JCF9-F1
#
_cell.length_a   1.000
_cell.length_b   1.000
_cell.length_c   1.000
_cell.angle_alpha   90.00
_cell.angle_beta   90.00
_cell.angle_gamma   90.00
#
_symmetry.space_group_name_H-M   'P 1'
#
loop_
_entity.id
_entity.type
_entity.pdbx_description
1 polymer ?
#
loop_
_entity_poly.entity_id
_entity_poly.type
_entity_poly.pdbx_seq_one_letter_code
_entity_poly.pdbx_strand_id
1 'polypeptide(L)'
;MKKLVLSLSLVLAFSSATVAFAAIPQNIRIGTDPTYAPFESKNSQGELVGFDIDLAKELCKRINTQCTFVENPLDALIPSLKAKKIDAIMSSLSITEKRQQEIAFTDKLYAADSRLVVAKNSDIQPTVESLKGKRVGVLQGTTQETFGNEHWAPKGIEIVSYQGRTTFILT
;
A
#
# COMPACT_ATOMS: atom_id res chain seq x y z
N MET A 1 63.32 -11.37 0.09
CA MET A 1 62.64 -10.40 1.00
C MET A 1 61.59 -9.52 0.31
N LYS A 2 61.70 -9.15 -0.98
CA LYS A 2 60.69 -8.32 -1.67
C LYS A 2 59.36 -9.03 -2.02
N LYS A 3 59.34 -10.37 -2.09
CA LYS A 3 58.12 -11.16 -2.38
C LYS A 3 57.25 -11.44 -1.14
N LEU A 4 57.78 -11.23 0.07
CA LEU A 4 57.05 -11.45 1.32
C LEU A 4 56.22 -10.21 1.73
N VAL A 5 56.64 -9.02 1.29
CA VAL A 5 55.95 -7.75 1.60
C VAL A 5 54.71 -7.55 0.72
N LEU A 6 54.69 -8.12 -0.50
CA LEU A 6 53.52 -8.04 -1.39
C LEU A 6 52.34 -8.92 -0.94
N SER A 7 52.58 -9.95 -0.13
CA SER A 7 51.53 -10.89 0.31
C SER A 7 50.72 -10.35 1.48
N LEU A 8 51.25 -9.38 2.23
CA LEU A 8 50.62 -8.87 3.45
C LEU A 8 49.61 -7.74 3.15
N SER A 9 49.78 -7.02 2.04
CA SER A 9 48.88 -5.92 1.64
C SER A 9 47.56 -6.39 1.02
N LEU A 10 47.46 -7.66 0.59
CA LEU A 10 46.23 -8.19 -0.03
C LEU A 10 45.24 -8.78 0.98
N VAL A 11 45.70 -9.09 2.20
CA VAL A 11 44.84 -9.64 3.27
C VAL A 11 44.10 -8.54 4.05
N LEU A 12 44.62 -7.30 4.05
CA LEU A 12 43.97 -6.14 4.67
C LEU A 12 42.82 -5.54 3.85
N ALA A 13 42.64 -5.94 2.59
CA ALA A 13 41.59 -5.41 1.71
C ALA A 13 40.25 -6.18 1.81
N PHE A 14 40.17 -7.27 2.58
CA PHE A 14 38.97 -8.12 2.66
C PHE A 14 38.21 -8.03 3.99
N SER A 15 38.64 -7.18 4.93
CA SER A 15 38.10 -7.16 6.29
C SER A 15 37.42 -5.83 6.63
N SER A 16 36.29 -5.53 5.98
CA SER A 16 35.23 -4.64 6.51
C SER A 16 34.07 -4.44 5.51
N ALA A 17 33.51 -5.53 5.01
CA ALA A 17 32.10 -5.51 4.61
C ALA A 17 31.24 -5.80 5.86
N THR A 18 31.35 -4.93 6.88
CA THR A 18 30.31 -4.88 7.90
C THR A 18 29.06 -4.41 7.18
N VAL A 19 28.12 -5.33 6.94
CA VAL A 19 26.75 -4.98 6.60
C VAL A 19 26.28 -4.11 7.76
N ALA A 20 26.30 -2.79 7.57
CA ALA A 20 25.75 -1.86 8.52
C ALA A 20 24.25 -2.13 8.53
N PHE A 21 23.79 -2.95 9.49
CA PHE A 21 22.37 -3.01 9.80
C PHE A 21 21.99 -1.60 10.22
N ALA A 22 21.19 -0.94 9.38
CA ALA A 22 20.62 0.36 9.72
C ALA A 22 19.94 0.22 11.08
N ALA A 23 20.29 1.10 12.03
CA ALA A 23 19.66 1.09 13.33
C ALA A 23 18.15 1.23 13.17
N ILE A 24 17.39 0.42 13.90
CA ILE A 24 15.92 0.52 13.90
C ILE A 24 15.56 1.95 14.37
N PRO A 25 14.78 2.71 13.58
CA PRO A 25 14.38 4.06 13.97
C PRO A 25 13.68 4.04 15.32
N GLN A 26 13.86 5.09 16.13
CA GLN A 26 13.16 5.22 17.42
C GLN A 26 11.65 5.50 17.25
N ASN A 27 11.27 6.09 16.11
CA ASN A 27 9.88 6.31 15.73
C ASN A 27 9.71 6.02 14.23
N ILE A 28 8.63 5.33 13.88
CA ILE A 28 8.22 5.03 12.50
C ILE A 28 6.86 5.68 12.24
N ARG A 29 6.78 6.53 11.21
CA ARG A 29 5.53 7.12 10.73
C ARG A 29 4.88 6.19 9.71
N ILE A 30 3.73 5.64 10.05
CA ILE A 30 3.01 4.68 9.21
C ILE A 30 1.85 5.39 8.51
N GLY A 31 1.90 5.44 7.18
CA GLY A 31 0.80 5.97 6.36
C GLY A 31 -0.36 4.98 6.25
N THR A 32 -1.59 5.46 6.42
CA THR A 32 -2.82 4.65 6.31
C THR A 32 -4.02 5.46 5.77
N ASP A 33 -4.90 4.82 5.01
CA ASP A 33 -6.20 5.36 4.54
C ASP A 33 -7.33 4.77 5.39
N PRO A 34 -7.84 5.46 6.43
CA PRO A 34 -8.76 4.89 7.40
C PRO A 34 -10.22 4.82 6.90
N THR A 35 -10.42 4.47 5.64
CA THR A 35 -11.73 4.30 5.01
C THR A 35 -12.04 2.85 4.63
N TYR A 36 -11.18 1.89 4.98
CA TYR A 36 -11.26 0.49 4.53
C TYR A 36 -11.48 -0.52 5.66
N ALA A 37 -12.67 -0.50 6.26
CA ALA A 37 -13.06 -1.55 7.20
C ALA A 37 -13.15 -2.92 6.50
N PRO A 38 -12.74 -4.03 7.17
CA PRO A 38 -12.28 -4.13 8.57
C PRO A 38 -10.75 -3.98 8.75
N PHE A 39 -10.01 -3.53 7.73
CA PHE A 39 -8.55 -3.46 7.75
C PHE A 39 -8.05 -2.20 8.45
N GLU A 40 -8.55 -1.03 8.04
CA GLU A 40 -8.23 0.25 8.66
C GLU A 40 -9.44 1.18 8.61
N SER A 41 -9.86 1.68 9.77
CA SER A 41 -11.04 2.54 9.90
C SER A 41 -10.96 3.38 11.16
N LYS A 42 -11.94 4.26 11.36
CA LYS A 42 -12.13 4.99 12.62
C LYS A 42 -13.34 4.47 13.38
N ASN A 43 -13.20 4.27 14.69
CA ASN A 43 -14.33 4.04 15.57
C ASN A 43 -15.12 5.34 15.83
N SER A 44 -16.21 5.26 16.62
CA SER A 44 -17.03 6.43 16.98
C SER A 44 -16.30 7.55 17.70
N GLN A 45 -15.15 7.24 18.31
CA GLN A 45 -14.30 8.16 19.04
C GLN A 45 -13.23 8.80 18.13
N GLY A 46 -13.19 8.41 16.85
CA GLY A 46 -12.21 8.89 15.88
C GLY A 46 -10.87 8.17 15.93
N GLU A 47 -10.74 7.10 16.72
CA GLU A 47 -9.51 6.34 16.87
C GLU A 47 -9.34 5.33 15.74
N LEU A 48 -8.09 5.14 15.29
CA LEU A 48 -7.75 4.15 14.28
C LEU A 48 -7.88 2.73 14.84
N VAL A 49 -8.66 1.91 14.13
CA VAL A 49 -8.96 0.50 14.45
C VAL A 49 -8.95 -0.36 13.18
N GLY A 50 -8.73 -1.66 13.36
CA GLY A 50 -8.78 -2.64 12.28
C GLY A 50 -7.52 -3.50 12.20
N PHE A 51 -7.56 -4.51 11.33
CA PHE A 51 -6.48 -5.50 11.18
C PHE A 51 -5.11 -4.88 10.87
N ASP A 52 -5.04 -3.95 9.92
CA ASP A 52 -3.79 -3.29 9.50
C ASP A 52 -3.21 -2.44 10.64
N ILE A 53 -4.08 -1.78 11.41
CA ILE A 53 -3.69 -0.98 12.58
C ILE A 53 -3.13 -1.87 13.69
N ASP A 54 -3.81 -2.97 14.00
CA ASP A 54 -3.38 -3.90 15.04
C ASP A 54 -2.07 -4.61 14.67
N LEU A 55 -1.94 -5.00 13.40
CA LEU A 55 -0.71 -5.58 12.87
C LEU A 55 0.47 -4.60 12.97
N ALA A 56 0.29 -3.34 12.55
CA ALA A 56 1.31 -2.32 12.67
C ALA A 56 1.74 -2.11 14.13
N LYS A 57 0.80 -1.97 15.07
CA LYS A 57 1.10 -1.83 16.51
C LYS A 57 1.90 -3.01 17.05
N GLU A 58 1.52 -4.23 16.72
CA GLU A 58 2.22 -5.45 17.16
C GLU A 58 3.63 -5.55 16.56
N LEU A 59 3.81 -5.19 15.28
CA LEU A 59 5.14 -5.14 14.65
C LEU A 59 6.05 -4.15 15.37
N CYS A 60 5.58 -2.93 15.64
CA CYS A 60 6.36 -1.90 16.31
C CYS A 60 6.76 -2.31 17.73
N LYS A 61 5.85 -2.97 18.46
CA LYS A 61 6.13 -3.56 19.77
C LYS A 61 7.25 -4.60 19.70
N ARG A 62 7.21 -5.51 18.72
CA ARG A 62 8.23 -6.59 18.58
C ARG A 62 9.61 -6.06 18.25
N ILE A 63 9.70 -4.98 17.48
CA ILE A 63 10.99 -4.36 17.12
C ILE A 63 11.40 -3.24 18.10
N ASN A 64 10.67 -3.09 19.20
CA ASN A 64 10.92 -2.12 20.27
C ASN A 64 11.06 -0.67 19.74
N THR A 65 10.10 -0.23 18.91
CA THR A 65 10.03 1.13 18.36
C THR A 65 8.66 1.77 18.62
N GLN A 66 8.61 3.09 18.61
CA GLN A 66 7.34 3.83 18.60
C GLN A 66 6.79 3.89 17.18
N CYS A 67 5.47 3.76 17.04
CA CYS A 67 4.80 4.03 15.77
C CYS A 67 3.79 5.16 15.92
N THR A 68 3.76 6.00 14.90
CA THR A 68 2.82 7.11 14.75
C THR A 68 2.09 6.94 13.43
N PHE A 69 0.77 7.01 13.44
CA PHE A 69 -0.03 6.87 12.23
C PHE A 69 -0.21 8.24 11.57
N VAL A 70 -0.05 8.29 10.25
CA VAL A 70 -0.30 9.46 9.42
C VAL A 70 -1.42 9.10 8.45
N GLU A 71 -2.53 9.80 8.56
CA GLU A 71 -3.69 9.55 7.73
C GLU A 71 -3.54 10.24 6.38
N ASN A 72 -3.67 9.47 5.30
CA ASN A 72 -3.56 9.97 3.94
C ASN A 72 -4.56 9.23 3.05
N PRO A 73 -5.16 9.89 2.04
CA PRO A 73 -5.82 9.18 0.96
C PRO A 73 -4.88 8.15 0.31
N LEU A 74 -5.43 7.03 -0.15
CA LEU A 74 -4.63 5.89 -0.65
C LEU A 74 -3.64 6.29 -1.75
N ASP A 75 -4.07 7.14 -2.68
CA ASP A 75 -3.26 7.61 -3.81
C ASP A 75 -2.10 8.51 -3.38
N ALA A 76 -2.19 9.14 -2.20
CA ALA A 76 -1.16 9.98 -1.63
C ALA A 76 -0.10 9.20 -0.83
N LEU A 77 -0.29 7.91 -0.55
CA LEU A 77 0.62 7.13 0.30
C LEU A 77 2.01 6.94 -0.35
N ILE A 78 2.07 6.48 -1.61
CA ILE A 78 3.35 6.29 -2.32
C ILE A 78 4.11 7.62 -2.47
N PRO A 79 3.49 8.73 -2.94
CA PRO A 79 4.14 10.04 -2.96
C PRO A 79 4.63 10.48 -1.58
N SER A 80 3.86 10.24 -0.52
CA SER A 80 4.24 10.60 0.85
C SER A 80 5.44 9.79 1.35
N LEU A 81 5.52 8.51 1.00
CA LEU A 81 6.66 7.65 1.32
C LEU A 81 7.92 8.14 0.60
N LYS A 82 7.82 8.40 -0.72
CA LYS A 82 8.94 8.92 -1.52
C LYS A 82 9.43 10.29 -1.03
N ALA A 83 8.50 11.14 -0.59
CA ALA A 83 8.80 12.45 0.01
C ALA A 83 9.27 12.36 1.47
N LYS A 84 9.43 11.15 2.03
CA LYS A 84 9.82 10.91 3.43
C LYS A 84 8.91 11.59 4.46
N LYS A 85 7.62 11.77 4.13
CA LYS A 85 6.58 12.23 5.07
C LYS A 85 6.08 11.09 5.96
N ILE A 86 6.14 9.87 5.44
CA ILE A 86 5.93 8.61 6.15
C ILE A 86 7.13 7.69 5.88
N ASP A 87 7.30 6.67 6.73
CA ASP A 87 8.42 5.73 6.69
C ASP A 87 7.98 4.33 6.23
N ALA A 88 6.70 3.99 6.40
CA ALA A 88 6.09 2.76 5.92
C ALA A 88 4.61 2.98 5.54
N ILE A 89 4.05 2.07 4.75
CA ILE A 89 2.63 2.07 4.38
C ILE A 89 1.98 0.81 4.96
N MET A 90 0.87 0.98 5.68
CA MET A 90 0.01 -0.12 6.15
C MET A 90 -1.45 0.26 5.82
N SER A 91 -1.91 -0.17 4.65
CA SER A 91 -3.23 0.19 4.11
C SER A 91 -3.66 -0.69 2.93
N SER A 92 -3.55 -2.01 3.09
CA SER A 92 -3.95 -2.98 2.04
C SER A 92 -3.40 -2.69 0.62
N LEU A 93 -2.19 -2.11 0.51
CA LEU A 93 -1.69 -1.60 -0.77
C LEU A 93 -1.32 -2.77 -1.69
N SER A 94 -2.05 -2.93 -2.80
CA SER A 94 -1.77 -4.01 -3.77
C SER A 94 -0.35 -3.92 -4.34
N ILE A 95 0.33 -5.05 -4.40
CA ILE A 95 1.62 -5.20 -5.09
C ILE A 95 1.37 -5.22 -6.60
N THR A 96 2.02 -4.32 -7.33
CA THR A 96 2.02 -4.30 -8.80
C THR A 96 3.42 -4.00 -9.30
N GLU A 97 3.76 -4.42 -10.52
CA GLU A 97 5.08 -4.16 -11.11
C GLU A 97 5.42 -2.66 -11.11
N LYS A 98 4.47 -1.82 -11.50
CA LYS A 98 4.61 -0.36 -11.48
C LYS A 98 4.93 0.17 -10.09
N ARG A 99 4.29 -0.35 -9.03
CA ARG A 99 4.56 0.10 -7.66
C ARG A 99 5.90 -0.43 -7.14
N GLN A 100 6.28 -1.66 -7.53
CA GLN A 100 7.57 -2.25 -7.16
C GLN A 100 8.76 -1.51 -7.79
N GLN A 101 8.56 -0.83 -8.91
CA GLN A 101 9.57 0.07 -9.49
C GLN A 101 9.76 1.35 -8.67
N GLU A 102 8.77 1.74 -7.86
CA GLU A 102 8.76 3.00 -7.12
C GLU A 102 9.13 2.85 -5.64
N ILE A 103 8.71 1.73 -5.03
CA ILE A 103 8.88 1.45 -3.60
C ILE A 103 9.16 -0.05 -3.36
N ALA A 104 9.82 -0.36 -2.25
CA ALA A 104 9.95 -1.73 -1.78
C ALA A 104 8.64 -2.21 -1.11
N PHE A 105 8.36 -3.49 -1.23
CA PHE A 105 7.28 -4.18 -0.54
C PHE A 105 7.85 -5.26 0.37
N THR A 106 7.13 -5.56 1.44
CA THR A 106 7.33 -6.78 2.23
C THR A 106 6.84 -8.00 1.44
N ASP A 107 6.98 -9.17 2.04
CA ASP A 107 6.20 -10.33 1.63
C ASP A 107 4.70 -10.02 1.70
N LYS A 108 3.94 -10.69 0.83
CA LYS A 108 2.49 -10.51 0.73
C LYS A 108 1.82 -11.02 2.02
N LEU A 109 1.16 -10.11 2.74
CA LEU A 109 0.46 -10.43 3.99
C LEU A 109 -0.87 -11.17 3.77
N TYR A 110 -1.66 -10.70 2.81
CA TYR A 110 -2.95 -11.29 2.42
C TYR A 110 -3.33 -10.87 1.00
N ALA A 111 -4.39 -11.46 0.46
CA ALA A 111 -4.97 -11.12 -0.83
C ALA A 111 -6.46 -10.88 -0.67
N ALA A 112 -6.97 -9.81 -1.26
CA ALA A 112 -8.40 -9.62 -1.48
C ALA A 112 -8.64 -9.61 -2.99
N ASP A 113 -9.55 -10.44 -3.47
CA ASP A 113 -9.94 -10.37 -4.86
C ASP A 113 -10.91 -9.21 -5.08
N SER A 114 -10.74 -8.51 -6.20
CA SER A 114 -11.70 -7.49 -6.64
C SER A 114 -13.05 -8.10 -6.97
N ARG A 115 -14.13 -7.44 -6.57
CA ARG A 115 -15.50 -7.78 -6.94
C ARG A 115 -16.27 -6.51 -7.29
N LEU A 116 -17.19 -6.62 -8.26
CA LEU A 116 -18.20 -5.59 -8.49
C LEU A 116 -19.29 -5.76 -7.43
N VAL A 117 -19.64 -4.66 -6.75
CA VAL A 117 -20.73 -4.63 -5.77
C VAL A 117 -21.88 -3.85 -6.40
N VAL A 118 -23.09 -4.41 -6.28
CA VAL A 118 -24.32 -3.83 -6.82
C VAL A 118 -25.42 -3.90 -5.77
N ALA A 119 -26.49 -3.12 -5.94
CA ALA A 119 -27.66 -3.23 -5.08
C ALA A 119 -28.23 -4.66 -5.14
N LYS A 120 -28.71 -5.17 -4.00
CA LYS A 120 -29.16 -6.58 -3.83
C LYS A 120 -30.17 -7.05 -4.90
N ASN A 121 -31.03 -6.14 -5.36
CA ASN A 121 -32.07 -6.44 -6.34
C ASN A 121 -31.71 -5.92 -7.75
N SER A 122 -30.43 -5.73 -8.03
CA SER A 122 -29.94 -5.31 -9.33
C SER A 122 -29.59 -6.51 -10.20
N ASP A 123 -30.00 -6.49 -11.46
CA ASP A 123 -29.61 -7.49 -12.46
C ASP A 123 -28.21 -7.22 -13.05
N ILE A 124 -27.51 -6.18 -12.58
CA ILE A 124 -26.19 -5.79 -13.10
C ILE A 124 -25.18 -6.92 -12.88
N GLN A 125 -24.54 -7.33 -13.97
CA GLN A 125 -23.46 -8.29 -13.97
C GLN A 125 -22.12 -7.60 -14.23
N PRO A 126 -20.98 -8.19 -13.80
CA PRO A 126 -19.64 -7.68 -14.09
C PRO A 126 -19.21 -7.98 -15.54
N THR A 127 -20.07 -7.67 -16.51
CA THR A 127 -19.83 -7.87 -17.95
C THR A 127 -19.95 -6.54 -18.69
N VAL A 128 -19.31 -6.45 -19.85
CA VAL A 128 -19.34 -5.21 -20.66
C VAL A 128 -20.76 -4.90 -21.10
N GLU A 129 -21.51 -5.92 -21.50
CA GLU A 129 -22.89 -5.81 -21.99
C GLU A 129 -23.80 -5.23 -20.91
N SER A 130 -23.63 -5.69 -19.66
CA SER A 130 -24.42 -5.22 -18.54
C SER A 130 -24.01 -3.82 -18.07
N LEU A 131 -22.76 -3.40 -18.29
CA LEU A 131 -22.21 -2.15 -17.75
C LEU A 131 -22.22 -1.00 -18.78
N LYS A 132 -22.35 -1.29 -20.07
CA LYS A 132 -22.29 -0.27 -21.13
C LYS A 132 -23.30 0.86 -20.89
N GLY A 133 -22.83 2.10 -20.97
CA GLY A 133 -23.63 3.30 -20.68
C GLY A 133 -23.93 3.54 -19.20
N LYS A 134 -23.39 2.72 -18.28
CA LYS A 134 -23.47 2.93 -16.83
C LYS A 134 -22.20 3.59 -16.29
N ARG A 135 -22.31 4.04 -15.05
CA ARG A 135 -21.22 4.60 -14.24
C ARG A 135 -20.75 3.54 -13.26
N VAL A 136 -19.44 3.34 -13.15
CA VAL A 136 -18.82 2.45 -12.17
C VAL A 136 -17.90 3.27 -11.28
N GLY A 137 -18.20 3.31 -9.99
CA GLY A 137 -17.34 3.93 -8.99
C GLY A 137 -16.11 3.07 -8.68
N VAL A 138 -14.93 3.68 -8.71
CA VAL A 138 -13.64 3.08 -8.32
C VAL A 138 -12.81 4.00 -7.42
N LEU A 139 -12.09 3.43 -6.46
CA LEU A 139 -11.21 4.22 -5.58
C LEU A 139 -10.00 4.74 -6.36
N GLN A 140 -9.74 6.04 -6.22
CA GLN A 140 -8.62 6.70 -6.87
C GLN A 140 -7.30 6.03 -6.48
N GLY A 141 -6.44 5.83 -7.49
CA GLY A 141 -5.12 5.23 -7.31
C GLY A 141 -5.14 3.72 -7.11
N THR A 142 -6.27 3.04 -7.31
CA THR A 142 -6.37 1.58 -7.17
C THR A 142 -6.12 0.81 -8.45
N THR A 143 -5.90 -0.50 -8.30
CA THR A 143 -5.84 -1.43 -9.43
C THR A 143 -7.20 -1.59 -10.11
N GLN A 144 -8.31 -1.39 -9.39
CA GLN A 144 -9.66 -1.41 -9.95
C GLN A 144 -9.91 -0.21 -10.86
N GLU A 145 -9.43 0.99 -10.48
CA GLU A 145 -9.48 2.16 -11.35
C GLU A 145 -8.68 1.94 -12.64
N THR A 146 -7.46 1.42 -12.52
CA THR A 146 -6.63 1.10 -13.68
C THR A 146 -7.34 0.09 -14.59
N PHE A 147 -7.87 -0.99 -14.02
CA PHE A 147 -8.61 -2.00 -14.76
C PHE A 147 -9.82 -1.41 -15.50
N GLY A 148 -10.65 -0.63 -14.80
CA GLY A 148 -11.82 0.02 -15.39
C GLY A 148 -11.44 0.95 -16.54
N ASN A 149 -10.42 1.78 -16.35
CA ASN A 149 -9.97 2.72 -17.39
C ASN A 149 -9.39 2.01 -18.63
N GLU A 150 -8.71 0.88 -18.46
CA GLU A 150 -8.11 0.15 -19.58
C GLU A 150 -9.11 -0.76 -20.30
N HIS A 151 -10.03 -1.39 -19.58
CA HIS A 151 -10.86 -2.48 -20.12
C HIS A 151 -12.32 -2.11 -20.32
N TRP A 152 -12.84 -1.15 -19.55
CA TRP A 152 -14.26 -0.79 -19.52
C TRP A 152 -14.53 0.59 -20.13
N ALA A 153 -13.71 1.60 -19.82
CA ALA A 153 -13.86 2.94 -20.38
C ALA A 153 -13.85 2.98 -21.92
N PRO A 154 -12.93 2.27 -22.62
CA PRO A 154 -12.93 2.25 -24.09
C PRO A 154 -14.17 1.58 -24.71
N LYS A 155 -14.94 0.85 -23.90
CA LYS A 155 -16.17 0.15 -24.32
C LYS A 155 -17.45 0.95 -24.01
N GLY A 156 -17.30 2.19 -23.55
CA GLY A 156 -18.42 3.11 -23.27
C GLY A 156 -19.01 2.99 -21.87
N ILE A 157 -18.21 2.56 -20.89
CA ILE A 157 -18.57 2.53 -19.46
C ILE A 157 -17.89 3.74 -18.79
N GLU A 158 -18.63 4.56 -18.06
CA GLU A 158 -18.05 5.71 -17.37
C GLU A 158 -17.39 5.25 -16.07
N ILE A 159 -16.08 5.44 -15.94
CA ILE A 159 -15.34 5.15 -14.72
C ILE A 159 -15.27 6.41 -13.88
N VAL A 160 -15.81 6.35 -12.67
CA VAL A 160 -15.91 7.50 -11.76
C VAL A 160 -14.97 7.27 -10.58
N SER A 161 -13.94 8.10 -10.49
CA SER A 161 -12.94 8.03 -9.42
C SER A 161 -13.39 8.83 -8.19
N TYR A 162 -13.24 8.27 -7.00
CA TYR A 162 -13.46 9.00 -5.74
C TYR A 162 -12.29 8.78 -4.78
N GLN A 163 -12.08 9.72 -3.86
CA GLN A 163 -10.90 9.73 -2.97
C GLN A 163 -11.04 8.88 -1.70
N GLY A 164 -12.25 8.47 -1.30
CA GLY A 164 -12.47 7.73 -0.05
C GLY A 164 -13.52 6.62 -0.19
N ARG A 165 -13.24 5.44 0.41
CA ARG A 165 -14.02 4.21 0.21
C ARG A 165 -15.48 4.28 0.68
N THR A 166 -15.78 5.18 1.62
CA THR A 166 -17.12 5.37 2.16
C THR A 166 -18.10 5.96 1.13
N THR A 167 -17.59 6.72 0.15
CA THR A 167 -18.44 7.33 -0.88
C THR A 167 -18.92 6.29 -1.92
N PHE A 168 -18.20 5.18 -2.09
CA PHE A 168 -18.49 4.14 -3.09
C PHE A 168 -19.70 3.28 -2.79
N ILE A 169 -20.00 3.08 -1.50
CA ILE A 169 -21.02 2.11 -1.06
C ILE A 169 -22.41 2.75 -1.04
N LEU A 170 -22.50 4.09 -1.15
CA LEU A 170 -23.73 4.85 -0.94
C LEU A 170 -24.35 5.44 -2.23
N THR A 171 -23.86 5.10 -3.41
CA THR A 171 -24.41 5.56 -4.70
C THR A 171 -24.92 4.44 -5.57
#